data_AF-A0A2W4J645-F1
#
_entry.id   AF-A0A2W4J645-F1
#
_cell.length_a   1.000
_cell.length_b   1.000
_cell.length_c   1.000
_cell.angle_alpha   90.00
_cell.angle_beta   90.00
_cell.angle_gamma   90.00
#
_symmetry.space_group_name_H-M   'P 1'
#
loop_
_entity.id
_entity.type
_entity.pdbx_description
1 polymer ?
#
loop_
_entity_poly.entity_id
_entity_poly.type
_entity_poly.pdbx_seq_one_letter_code
_entity_poly.pdbx_strand_id
1 'polypeptide(L)'
;MSPNGYPWPIETTRLENGLRVTVSPDHSAPVVAVNLWYDVGSRHEPEGRTGFAHLFEHLMFEGSVHVAKAEHMRLIQGAGGSLNATTNPDRTNYFETVPAEHLALALWLEADRMGGLVAALTQETPD
;
A
#
# COMPACT_ATOMS: atom_id res chain seq x y z
N MET A 1 20.25 13.23 19.53
CA MET A 1 19.79 11.94 18.96
C MET A 1 18.32 11.80 19.32
N SER A 2 17.47 11.44 18.35
CA SER A 2 16.06 11.15 18.65
C SER A 2 15.97 10.00 19.67
N PRO A 3 14.90 9.90 20.48
CA PRO A 3 14.73 8.81 21.47
C PRO A 3 14.90 7.41 20.88
N ASN A 4 14.72 7.28 19.56
CA ASN A 4 14.73 6.03 18.83
C ASN A 4 16.10 5.67 18.23
N GLY A 5 17.17 6.42 18.53
CA GLY A 5 18.54 6.11 18.07
C GLY A 5 18.85 6.46 16.62
N TYR A 6 17.86 6.95 15.86
CA TYR A 6 18.04 7.46 14.50
C TYR A 6 18.30 8.97 14.48
N PRO A 7 18.99 9.50 13.46
CA PRO A 7 19.23 10.93 13.34
C PRO A 7 18.01 11.71 12.82
N TRP A 8 16.95 11.03 12.37
CA TRP A 8 15.66 11.60 11.98
C TRP A 8 14.56 11.33 13.03
N PRO A 9 13.51 12.16 13.10
CA PRO A 9 12.36 11.92 13.96
C PRO A 9 11.57 10.70 13.45
N ILE A 10 11.23 9.78 14.34
CA ILE A 10 10.36 8.64 14.03
C ILE A 10 9.34 8.55 15.15
N GLU A 11 8.07 8.40 14.80
CA GLU A 11 7.00 8.09 15.74
C GLU A 11 6.31 6.80 15.28
N THR A 12 5.90 5.97 16.22
CA THR A 12 5.20 4.72 15.92
C THR A 12 4.02 4.55 16.85
N THR A 13 2.89 4.20 16.28
CA THR A 13 1.65 3.88 16.99
C THR A 13 1.02 2.62 16.40
N ARG A 14 -0.02 2.12 17.06
CA ARG A 14 -0.82 0.98 16.60
C ARG A 14 -2.29 1.37 16.60
N LEU A 15 -2.96 1.14 15.48
CA LEU A 15 -4.40 1.34 15.36
C LEU A 15 -5.16 0.21 16.07
N GLU A 16 -6.45 0.42 16.34
CA GLU A 16 -7.31 -0.57 17.02
C GLU A 16 -7.40 -1.90 16.25
N ASN A 17 -7.32 -1.86 14.91
CA ASN A 17 -7.29 -3.05 14.05
C ASN A 17 -5.93 -3.79 14.06
N GLY A 18 -4.96 -3.31 14.85
CA GLY A 18 -3.63 -3.90 14.96
C GLY A 18 -2.62 -3.37 13.95
N LEU A 19 -2.98 -2.53 12.99
CA LEU A 19 -2.04 -1.97 12.01
C LEU A 19 -1.00 -1.09 12.72
N ARG A 20 0.29 -1.37 12.49
CA ARG A 20 1.40 -0.54 12.97
C ARG A 20 1.61 0.62 12.01
N VAL A 21 1.55 1.84 12.52
CA VAL A 21 1.78 3.07 11.76
C VAL A 21 3.09 3.68 12.22
N THR A 22 4.01 3.91 11.29
CA THR A 22 5.30 4.55 11.55
C THR A 22 5.42 5.79 10.67
N VAL A 23 5.71 6.93 11.28
CA VAL A 23 5.82 8.23 10.60
C VAL A 23 7.21 8.80 10.85
N SER A 24 7.83 9.34 9.81
CA SER A 24 9.12 10.03 9.89
C SER A 24 9.00 11.37 9.17
N PRO A 25 8.65 12.47 9.86
CA PRO A 25 8.49 13.78 9.24
C PRO A 25 9.79 14.31 8.65
N ASP A 26 9.75 14.72 7.39
CA ASP A 26 10.79 15.49 6.71
C ASP A 26 10.13 16.64 5.95
N HIS A 27 10.55 17.87 6.25
CA HIS A 27 10.02 19.09 5.63
C HIS A 27 10.94 19.65 4.53
N SER A 28 11.97 18.89 4.12
CA SER A 28 12.90 19.28 3.07
C SER A 28 12.28 19.33 1.67
N ALA A 29 11.20 18.58 1.44
CA ALA A 29 10.47 18.51 0.18
C ALA A 29 8.94 18.50 0.40
N PRO A 30 8.15 19.11 -0.49
CA PRO A 30 6.69 19.17 -0.37
C PRO A 30 6.00 17.88 -0.88
N VAL A 31 6.59 16.72 -0.58
CA VAL A 31 6.08 15.41 -0.99
C VAL A 31 5.96 14.48 0.21
N VAL A 32 5.14 13.46 0.09
CA VAL A 32 4.98 12.41 1.09
C VAL A 32 5.04 11.04 0.42
N ALA A 33 5.74 10.11 1.06
CA ALA A 33 5.77 8.71 0.66
C ALA A 33 4.90 7.89 1.61
N VAL A 34 3.93 7.17 1.06
CA VAL A 34 3.08 6.23 1.78
C VAL A 34 3.52 4.82 1.40
N ASN A 35 3.64 3.95 2.40
CA ASN A 35 4.13 2.59 2.22
C ASN A 35 3.26 1.65 3.04
N LEU A 36 2.54 0.75 2.37
CA LEU A 36 1.72 -0.27 3.01
C LEU A 36 2.38 -1.63 2.86
N TRP A 37 2.68 -2.26 4.00
CA TRP A 37 3.47 -3.49 4.07
C TRP A 37 2.63 -4.63 4.65
N TYR A 38 2.60 -5.74 3.94
CA TYR A 38 2.02 -7.00 4.37
C TYR A 38 3.15 -7.98 4.69
N ASP A 39 3.11 -8.58 5.88
CA ASP A 39 4.07 -9.61 6.32
C ASP A 39 3.71 -10.99 5.73
N VAL A 40 3.51 -11.00 4.41
CA VAL A 40 3.22 -12.18 3.59
C VAL A 40 3.93 -11.99 2.26
N GLY A 41 4.40 -13.08 1.66
CA GLY A 41 5.27 -13.07 0.49
C GLY A 41 5.34 -14.47 -0.10
N SER A 42 6.16 -14.68 -1.14
CA SER A 42 6.12 -15.95 -1.89
C SER A 42 6.43 -17.21 -1.07
N ARG A 43 7.16 -17.10 0.05
CA ARG A 43 7.43 -18.25 0.93
C ARG A 43 6.19 -18.76 1.67
N HIS A 44 5.16 -17.93 1.76
CA HIS A 44 3.91 -18.23 2.46
C HIS A 44 2.86 -18.84 1.52
N GLU A 45 3.23 -19.10 0.26
CA GLU A 45 2.35 -19.74 -0.71
C GLU A 45 2.09 -21.21 -0.33
N PRO A 46 0.83 -21.67 -0.33
CA PRO A 46 0.53 -23.08 -0.14
C PRO A 46 1.20 -23.94 -1.21
N GLU A 47 1.61 -25.16 -0.84
CA GLU A 47 2.15 -26.11 -1.80
C GLU A 47 1.17 -26.33 -2.96
N GLY A 48 1.68 -26.27 -4.20
CA GLY A 48 0.86 -26.34 -5.42
C GLY A 48 0.16 -25.04 -5.82
N ARG A 49 0.39 -23.91 -5.12
CA ARG A 49 -0.17 -22.58 -5.44
C ARG A 49 0.92 -21.52 -5.63
N THR A 50 1.98 -21.88 -6.34
CA THR A 50 3.09 -20.96 -6.63
C THR A 50 2.64 -19.78 -7.48
N GLY A 51 3.06 -18.56 -7.13
CA GLY A 51 2.73 -17.32 -7.85
C GLY A 51 1.49 -16.59 -7.31
N PHE A 52 0.84 -17.10 -6.27
CA PHE A 52 -0.33 -16.47 -5.66
C PHE A 52 -0.03 -15.13 -5.02
N ALA A 53 1.12 -14.97 -4.36
CA ALA A 53 1.49 -13.69 -3.76
C ALA A 53 1.66 -12.60 -4.83
N HIS A 54 2.27 -12.95 -5.97
CA HIS A 54 2.39 -12.06 -7.11
C HIS A 54 1.03 -11.84 -7.82
N LEU A 55 0.19 -12.86 -7.94
CA LEU A 55 -1.17 -12.72 -8.48
C LEU A 55 -2.02 -11.76 -7.63
N PHE A 56 -1.98 -11.86 -6.30
CA PHE A 56 -2.67 -10.92 -5.41
C PHE A 56 -2.12 -9.50 -5.52
N GLU A 57 -0.83 -9.34 -5.82
CA GLU A 57 -0.23 -8.05 -6.16
C GLU A 57 -0.91 -7.41 -7.37
N HIS A 58 -1.12 -8.16 -8.46
CA HIS A 58 -1.82 -7.68 -9.65
C HIS A 58 -3.31 -7.43 -9.39
N LEU A 59 -3.99 -8.31 -8.65
CA LEU A 59 -5.41 -8.14 -8.31
C LEU A 59 -5.66 -6.87 -7.49
N MET A 60 -4.66 -6.39 -6.74
CA MET A 60 -4.75 -5.13 -6.01
C MET A 60 -4.72 -3.88 -6.90
N PHE A 61 -4.55 -4.03 -8.22
CA PHE A 61 -4.77 -2.99 -9.23
C PHE A 61 -6.14 -3.09 -9.94
N GLU A 62 -6.90 -4.15 -9.69
CA GLU A 62 -8.22 -4.41 -10.31
C GLU A 62 -9.36 -3.62 -9.67
N GLY A 63 -9.10 -2.91 -8.57
CA GLY A 63 -10.06 -2.04 -7.88
C GLY A 63 -10.44 -2.53 -6.49
N SER A 64 -11.31 -1.77 -5.84
CA SER A 64 -11.87 -2.02 -4.50
C SER A 64 -13.31 -1.52 -4.45
N VAL A 65 -13.99 -1.63 -3.30
CA VAL A 65 -15.43 -1.32 -3.19
C VAL A 65 -15.78 0.08 -3.72
N HIS A 66 -14.91 1.07 -3.49
CA HIS A 66 -15.17 2.46 -3.89
C HIS A 66 -14.27 2.96 -5.01
N VAL A 67 -13.36 2.12 -5.53
CA VAL A 67 -12.36 2.52 -6.54
C VAL A 67 -12.41 1.53 -7.69
N ALA A 68 -12.72 2.02 -8.89
CA ALA A 68 -12.81 1.15 -10.07
C ALA A 68 -11.44 0.58 -10.49
N LYS A 69 -11.46 -0.42 -11.38
CA LYS A 69 -10.25 -0.96 -12.02
C LYS A 69 -9.38 0.16 -12.60
N ALA A 70 -8.07 0.10 -12.30
CA ALA A 70 -7.07 1.10 -12.68
C ALA A 70 -7.33 2.54 -12.18
N GLU A 71 -8.42 2.80 -11.45
CA GLU A 71 -8.75 4.15 -10.97
C GLU A 71 -7.80 4.59 -9.85
N HIS A 72 -7.36 3.68 -8.99
CA HIS A 72 -6.34 3.97 -7.99
C HIS A 72 -5.09 4.58 -8.65
N MET A 73 -4.55 3.90 -9.66
CA MET A 73 -3.39 4.36 -10.42
C MET A 73 -3.66 5.71 -11.09
N ARG A 74 -4.82 5.86 -11.73
CA ARG A 74 -5.24 7.10 -12.40
C ARG A 74 -5.34 8.28 -11.43
N LEU A 75 -5.87 8.08 -10.24
CA LEU A 75 -6.04 9.13 -9.23
C LEU A 75 -4.69 9.60 -8.69
N ILE A 76 -3.78 8.66 -8.36
CA ILE A 76 -2.43 9.00 -7.90
C ILE A 76 -1.63 9.73 -9.00
N GLN A 77 -1.62 9.20 -10.22
CA GLN A 77 -0.90 9.84 -11.33
C GLN A 77 -1.52 11.19 -11.71
N GLY A 78 -2.85 11.30 -11.69
CA GLY A 78 -3.56 12.55 -11.93
C GLY A 78 -3.30 13.61 -10.87
N ALA A 79 -2.97 13.21 -9.65
CA ALA A 79 -2.52 14.06 -8.56
C ALA A 79 -1.01 14.40 -8.63
N GLY A 80 -0.32 14.03 -9.72
CA GLY A 80 1.11 14.25 -9.89
C GLY A 80 2.00 13.29 -9.10
N GLY A 81 1.45 12.19 -8.60
CA GLY A 81 2.17 11.16 -7.86
C GLY A 81 2.69 10.01 -8.74
N SER A 82 3.47 9.14 -8.10
CA SER A 82 3.92 7.87 -8.65
C SER A 82 3.59 6.75 -7.67
N LEU A 83 3.40 5.53 -8.17
CA LEU A 83 3.12 4.36 -7.36
C LEU A 83 3.79 3.13 -7.95
N ASN A 84 4.06 2.15 -7.11
CA ASN A 84 4.47 0.83 -7.52
C ASN A 84 4.21 -0.19 -6.40
N ALA A 85 4.49 -1.45 -6.68
CA ALA A 85 4.45 -2.54 -5.71
C ALA A 85 5.64 -3.47 -5.91
N THR A 86 5.97 -4.23 -4.86
CA THR A 86 6.96 -5.30 -4.95
C THR A 86 6.57 -6.44 -4.02
N THR A 87 6.77 -7.67 -4.50
CA THR A 87 6.70 -8.89 -3.70
C THR A 87 8.05 -9.57 -3.64
N ASN A 88 8.42 -10.02 -2.44
CA ASN A 88 9.58 -10.89 -2.20
C ASN A 88 9.16 -12.08 -1.32
N PRO A 89 10.07 -12.99 -0.93
CA PRO A 89 9.71 -14.15 -0.11
C PRO A 89 9.07 -13.80 1.23
N ASP A 90 9.43 -12.67 1.83
CA ASP A 90 9.04 -12.31 3.19
C ASP A 90 7.87 -11.30 3.23
N ARG A 91 7.72 -10.46 2.20
CA ARG A 91 6.75 -9.37 2.19
C ARG A 91 6.20 -9.05 0.80
N THR A 92 5.04 -8.43 0.80
CA THR A 92 4.47 -7.66 -0.29
C THR A 92 4.25 -6.26 0.22
N ASN A 93 4.69 -5.26 -0.55
CA ASN A 93 4.44 -3.87 -0.20
C ASN A 93 3.99 -3.07 -1.41
N TYR A 94 3.10 -2.12 -1.15
CA TYR A 94 2.64 -1.13 -2.09
C TYR A 94 3.10 0.23 -1.59
N PHE A 95 3.49 1.08 -2.52
CA PHE A 95 4.03 2.38 -2.16
C PHE A 95 3.74 3.41 -3.23
N GLU A 96 3.46 4.62 -2.75
CA GLU A 96 3.22 5.77 -3.58
C GLU A 96 3.92 7.01 -3.01
N THR A 97 4.30 7.91 -3.91
CA THR A 97 4.80 9.23 -3.57
C THR A 97 3.89 10.25 -4.22
N VAL A 98 3.35 11.17 -3.42
CA VAL A 98 2.43 12.22 -3.87
C VAL A 98 2.86 13.59 -3.31
N PRO A 99 2.43 14.71 -3.92
CA PRO A 99 2.50 16.01 -3.26
C PRO A 99 1.85 15.95 -1.87
N ALA A 100 2.43 16.63 -0.88
CA ALA A 100 2.01 16.50 0.52
C ALA A 100 0.52 16.84 0.77
N GLU A 101 -0.05 17.73 -0.04
CA GLU A 101 -1.48 18.09 -0.02
C GLU A 101 -2.41 16.92 -0.40
N HIS A 102 -1.90 15.90 -1.09
CA HIS A 102 -2.62 14.71 -1.50
C HIS A 102 -2.42 13.51 -0.55
N LEU A 103 -1.81 13.70 0.62
CA LEU A 103 -1.66 12.64 1.62
C LEU A 103 -2.99 11.96 1.96
N ALA A 104 -4.06 12.74 2.14
CA ALA A 104 -5.38 12.22 2.49
C ALA A 104 -5.93 11.30 1.38
N LEU A 105 -5.68 11.62 0.10
CA LEU A 105 -6.07 10.80 -1.03
C LEU A 105 -5.34 9.45 -1.01
N ALA A 106 -4.01 9.47 -0.85
CA ALA A 106 -3.20 8.26 -0.79
C ALA A 106 -3.67 7.33 0.35
N LEU A 107 -3.81 7.87 1.57
CA LEU A 107 -4.27 7.08 2.72
C LEU A 107 -5.69 6.53 2.55
N TRP A 108 -6.60 7.28 1.93
CA TRP A 108 -7.95 6.81 1.66
C TRP A 108 -7.96 5.66 0.65
N LEU A 109 -7.18 5.78 -0.43
CA LEU A 109 -7.04 4.74 -1.45
C LEU A 109 -6.45 3.44 -0.87
N GLU A 110 -5.44 3.55 -0.02
CA GLU A 110 -4.83 2.41 0.67
C GLU A 110 -5.79 1.73 1.65
N ALA A 111 -6.56 2.53 2.40
CA ALA A 111 -7.56 2.01 3.32
C ALA A 111 -8.71 1.30 2.60
N ASP A 112 -9.23 1.89 1.51
CA ASP A 112 -10.29 1.27 0.70
C ASP A 112 -9.81 -0.03 0.07
N ARG A 113 -8.58 -0.05 -0.43
CA ARG A 113 -7.99 -1.27 -0.98
C ARG A 113 -7.82 -2.36 0.08
N MET A 114 -7.26 -2.03 1.25
CA MET A 114 -7.08 -3.00 2.34
C MET A 114 -8.41 -3.59 2.83
N GLY A 115 -9.44 -2.75 3.00
CA GLY A 115 -10.73 -3.19 3.55
C GLY A 115 -11.72 -3.72 2.51
N GLY A 116 -11.59 -3.28 1.25
CA GLY A 116 -12.59 -3.47 0.20
C GLY A 116 -12.21 -4.43 -0.91
N LEU A 117 -10.94 -4.84 -1.04
CA LEU A 117 -10.51 -5.71 -2.15
C LEU A 117 -11.35 -6.98 -2.27
N VAL A 118 -11.50 -7.74 -1.18
CA VAL A 118 -12.16 -9.05 -1.21
C VAL A 118 -13.64 -8.93 -1.64
N ALA A 119 -14.31 -7.86 -1.25
CA ALA A 119 -15.70 -7.61 -1.63
C ALA A 119 -15.85 -7.17 -3.09
N ALA A 120 -14.81 -6.57 -3.68
CA ALA A 120 -14.79 -6.12 -5.06
C ALA A 120 -14.40 -7.21 -6.07
N LEU A 121 -13.70 -8.26 -5.63
CA LEU A 121 -13.34 -9.40 -6.47
C LEU A 121 -14.60 -10.19 -6.86
N THR A 122 -14.92 -10.20 -8.15
CA THR A 122 -15.99 -11.04 -8.73
C THR A 122 -15.37 -12.14 -9.59
N GLN A 123 -16.11 -13.23 -9.86
CA GLN A 123 -15.60 -14.34 -10.71
C GLN A 123 -15.33 -13.93 -12.18
N GLU A 124 -15.63 -12.69 -12.57
CA GLU A 124 -15.37 -12.18 -13.93
C GLU A 124 -14.03 -11.46 -14.07
N THR A 125 -13.18 -11.38 -13.04
CA THR A 125 -11.82 -10.87 -13.19
C THR A 125 -10.96 -11.94 -13.88
N PRO A 126 -10.68 -11.84 -15.20
CA PRO A 126 -9.94 -12.87 -15.91
C PRO A 126 -8.44 -12.72 -15.64
N ASP A 127 -7.76 -13.86 -15.76
CA ASP A 127 -6.30 -14.09 -15.62
C ASP A 127 -5.38 -12.99 -16.17
#